data_AF-A0A0J7I2Z6-F1
#
_entry.id   AF-A0A0J7I2Z6-F1
#
_cell.length_a   1.000
_cell.length_b   1.000
_cell.length_c   1.000
_cell.angle_alpha   90.00
_cell.angle_beta   90.00
_cell.angle_gamma   90.00
#
_symmetry.space_group_name_H-M   'P 1'
#
loop_
_entity.id
_entity.type
_entity.pdbx_description
1 polymer ?
#
loop_
_entity_poly.entity_id
_entity_poly.type
_entity_poly.pdbx_seq_one_letter_code
_entity_poly.pdbx_strand_id
1 'polypeptide(L)'
;MQKGTVQCSQGFQFPKLKVTSHKKHYWNDAEGQADYLAVTEDDLQLDPATKPFGQCRLKPSSGGYLPCTYAPAGKWQKTYEKVKIMGKSCLTEISELMCTTGGKITILKHGQQSEISRSQISNAHTQEQQVYNPVVDYDEFKEDINDQQYYV
;
A
#
# COMPACT_ATOMS: atom_id res chain seq x y z
N MET A 1 8.35 0.26 8.40
CA MET A 1 7.25 1.26 8.49
C MET A 1 6.05 0.82 7.67
N GLN A 2 4.84 0.72 8.25
CA GLN A 2 3.62 0.39 7.50
C GLN A 2 3.39 1.41 6.38
N LYS A 3 3.57 0.98 5.13
CA LYS A 3 3.67 1.87 3.96
C LYS A 3 2.31 2.27 3.37
N GLY A 4 1.23 1.61 3.79
CA GLY A 4 -0.14 1.89 3.34
C GLY A 4 -0.63 3.26 3.79
N THR A 5 -0.54 4.29 2.95
CA THR A 5 -1.09 5.62 3.23
C THR A 5 -2.31 5.91 2.38
N VAL A 6 -3.24 6.68 2.94
CA VAL A 6 -4.47 7.09 2.24
C VAL A 6 -4.59 8.59 2.12
N GLN A 7 -5.38 9.05 1.17
CA GLN A 7 -5.67 10.45 0.93
C GLN A 7 -7.17 10.68 0.88
N CYS A 8 -7.64 11.78 1.46
CA CYS A 8 -9.01 12.26 1.30
C CYS A 8 -9.02 13.47 0.35
N SER A 9 -10.00 13.54 -0.56
CA SER A 9 -10.18 14.65 -1.50
C SER A 9 -10.44 16.01 -0.83
N GLN A 10 -10.78 16.00 0.46
CA GLN A 10 -11.14 17.18 1.25
C GLN A 10 -10.22 17.41 2.45
N GLY A 11 -9.17 16.61 2.57
CA GLY A 11 -8.20 16.65 3.66
C GLY A 11 -6.84 17.20 3.24
N PHE A 12 -5.94 17.32 4.19
CA PHE A 12 -4.60 17.90 3.99
C PHE A 12 -3.46 17.04 4.55
N GLN A 13 -3.78 15.90 5.15
CA GLN A 13 -2.81 14.95 5.69
C GLN A 13 -3.03 13.55 5.11
N PHE A 14 -2.00 12.71 5.20
CA PHE A 14 -1.96 11.36 4.62
C PHE A 14 -1.76 10.32 5.72
N PRO A 15 -2.84 9.95 6.44
CA PRO A 15 -2.75 8.97 7.52
C PRO A 15 -2.44 7.59 6.97
N LYS A 16 -1.98 6.70 7.85
CA LYS A 16 -1.79 5.28 7.54
C LYS A 16 -3.12 4.54 7.63
N LEU A 17 -3.29 3.53 6.79
CA LEU A 17 -4.41 2.59 6.88
C LEU A 17 -3.98 1.40 7.74
N LYS A 18 -4.68 1.18 8.84
CA LYS A 18 -4.36 0.13 9.81
C LYS A 18 -4.97 -1.19 9.34
N VAL A 19 -4.11 -2.18 9.13
CA VAL A 19 -4.55 -3.54 8.81
C VAL A 19 -5.09 -4.21 10.07
N THR A 20 -6.38 -4.53 10.03
CA THR A 20 -7.16 -5.21 11.07
C THR A 20 -7.69 -6.56 10.60
N SER A 21 -7.73 -6.76 9.29
CA SER A 21 -8.31 -7.91 8.61
C SER A 21 -7.56 -9.21 8.83
N HIS A 22 -6.23 -9.15 9.08
CA HIS A 22 -5.37 -10.31 9.27
C HIS A 22 -4.04 -9.94 9.97
N LYS A 23 -3.26 -10.96 10.34
CA LYS A 23 -1.94 -10.83 10.99
C LYS A 23 -0.84 -11.70 10.36
N LYS A 24 -1.05 -12.27 9.17
CA LYS A 24 -0.20 -13.36 8.63
C LYS A 24 0.41 -13.11 7.24
N HIS A 25 -0.22 -12.31 6.39
CA HIS A 25 0.22 -12.14 5.00
C HIS A 25 1.01 -10.83 4.87
N TYR A 26 2.32 -10.99 4.95
CA TYR A 26 3.29 -9.92 4.74
C TYR A 26 3.66 -9.88 3.25
N TRP A 27 3.55 -8.72 2.62
CA TRP A 27 4.01 -8.48 1.26
C TRP A 27 5.42 -7.90 1.29
N ASN A 28 6.39 -8.60 0.69
CA ASN A 28 7.80 -8.19 0.56
C ASN A 28 8.60 -8.13 1.86
N ASP A 29 8.36 -9.06 2.79
CA ASP A 29 9.19 -9.16 3.99
C ASP A 29 9.37 -10.61 4.42
N ALA A 30 10.62 -11.04 4.50
CA ALA A 30 11.02 -12.36 4.99
C ALA A 30 10.93 -12.45 6.53
N GLU A 31 10.92 -11.32 7.24
CA GLU A 31 10.98 -11.24 8.71
C GLU A 31 9.59 -11.08 9.37
N GLY A 32 8.53 -10.86 8.59
CA GLY A 32 7.15 -10.83 9.08
C GLY A 32 6.80 -9.59 9.93
N GLN A 33 7.33 -8.42 9.59
CA GLN A 33 7.00 -7.17 10.26
C GLN A 33 5.60 -6.68 9.89
N ALA A 34 4.81 -6.26 10.89
CA ALA A 34 3.42 -5.76 10.74
C ALA A 34 3.26 -4.63 9.70
N ASP A 35 4.37 -3.99 9.36
CA ASP A 35 4.53 -2.92 8.40
C ASP A 35 4.32 -3.35 6.93
N TYR A 36 4.31 -4.65 6.65
CA TYR A 36 4.14 -5.21 5.31
C TYR A 36 2.80 -5.92 5.12
N LEU A 37 1.90 -5.80 6.09
CA LEU A 37 0.56 -6.37 5.94
C LEU A 37 -0.16 -5.68 4.79
N ALA A 38 -0.64 -6.49 3.86
CA ALA A 38 -1.45 -6.02 2.76
C ALA A 38 -2.73 -5.38 3.27
N VAL A 39 -3.24 -4.38 2.57
CA VAL A 39 -4.50 -3.76 2.97
C VAL A 39 -5.66 -4.34 2.18
N THR A 40 -6.75 -4.65 2.87
CA THR A 40 -7.91 -5.35 2.30
C THR A 40 -9.18 -4.52 2.41
N GLU A 41 -10.22 -4.95 1.70
CA GLU A 41 -11.54 -4.31 1.69
C GLU A 41 -12.24 -4.20 3.06
N ASP A 42 -11.76 -4.92 4.08
CA ASP A 42 -12.29 -4.84 5.45
C ASP A 42 -11.54 -3.82 6.32
N ASP A 43 -10.41 -3.29 5.85
CA ASP A 43 -9.57 -2.38 6.62
C ASP A 43 -10.07 -0.95 6.50
N LEU A 44 -10.64 -0.44 7.60
CA LEU A 44 -11.29 0.88 7.66
C LEU A 44 -10.68 1.81 8.70
N GLN A 45 -9.78 1.32 9.55
CA GLN A 45 -9.21 2.11 10.64
C GLN A 45 -7.99 2.90 10.18
N LEU A 46 -7.87 4.16 10.60
CA LEU A 46 -6.76 5.03 10.26
C LEU A 46 -5.85 5.30 11.46
N ASP A 47 -4.58 5.55 11.18
CA ASP A 47 -3.58 5.96 12.17
C ASP A 47 -2.89 7.26 11.70
N PRO A 48 -3.02 8.38 12.44
CA PRO A 48 -3.74 8.53 13.70
C PRO A 48 -5.27 8.46 13.54
N ALA A 49 -5.96 7.89 14.54
CA ALA A 49 -7.43 7.83 14.55
C ALA A 49 -8.09 9.20 14.78
N THR A 50 -7.39 10.08 15.50
CA THR A 50 -7.84 11.44 15.79
C THR A 50 -7.35 12.39 14.71
N LYS A 51 -8.29 13.08 14.04
CA LYS A 51 -8.00 14.04 12.95
C LYS A 51 -7.14 13.43 11.83
N PRO A 52 -7.51 12.26 11.27
CA PRO A 52 -6.65 11.49 10.37
C PRO A 52 -6.19 12.28 9.14
N PHE A 53 -7.08 13.11 8.58
CA PHE A 53 -6.78 13.94 7.41
C PHE A 53 -6.51 15.41 7.76
N GLY A 54 -6.23 15.74 9.03
CA GLY A 54 -6.07 17.10 9.53
C GLY A 54 -7.40 17.86 9.61
N GLN A 55 -7.55 18.92 8.81
CA GLN A 55 -8.79 19.70 8.67
C GLN A 55 -9.65 19.18 7.50
N CYS A 56 -10.98 19.36 7.57
CA CYS A 56 -11.90 18.90 6.53
C CYS A 56 -12.58 20.08 5.82
N ARG A 57 -12.35 20.23 4.51
CA ARG A 57 -12.94 21.32 3.69
C ARG A 57 -14.47 21.33 3.68
N LEU A 58 -15.10 20.17 3.89
CA LEU A 58 -16.56 20.03 3.95
C LEU A 58 -17.15 20.43 5.32
N LYS A 59 -16.32 20.87 6.27
CA LYS A 59 -16.77 21.35 7.59
C LYS A 59 -16.29 22.79 7.82
N PRO A 60 -16.89 23.79 7.16
CA PRO A 60 -16.52 25.19 7.34
C PRO A 60 -16.85 25.70 8.75
N SER A 61 -16.09 26.67 9.22
CA SER A 61 -16.26 27.39 10.48
C SER A 61 -15.84 28.85 10.30
N SER A 62 -16.16 29.71 11.27
CA SER A 62 -15.87 31.15 11.21
C SER A 62 -14.38 31.51 11.02
N GLY A 63 -13.45 30.59 11.30
CA GLY A 63 -12.00 30.80 11.18
C GLY A 63 -11.27 29.80 10.26
N GLY A 64 -11.99 29.10 9.39
CA GLY A 64 -11.42 28.08 8.49
C GLY A 64 -12.22 26.79 8.54
N TYR A 65 -11.56 25.65 8.76
CA TYR A 65 -12.19 24.34 8.70
C TYR A 65 -12.08 23.58 10.02
N LEU A 66 -13.14 22.88 10.39
CA LEU A 66 -13.14 22.00 11.55
C LEU A 66 -12.24 20.78 11.31
N PRO A 67 -11.71 20.17 12.38
CA PRO A 67 -10.92 18.95 12.27
C PRO A 67 -11.70 17.80 11.63
N CYS A 68 -10.99 16.94 10.90
CA CYS A 68 -11.57 15.77 10.28
C CYS A 68 -12.09 14.78 11.34
N THR A 69 -13.37 14.42 11.24
CA THR A 69 -14.00 13.33 12.01
C THR A 69 -14.33 12.19 11.05
N TYR A 70 -13.28 11.55 10.53
CA TYR A 70 -13.43 10.48 9.56
C TYR A 70 -14.45 9.43 10.05
N ALA A 71 -15.38 9.08 9.16
CA ALA A 71 -16.34 8.02 9.36
C ALA A 71 -16.59 7.37 7.99
N PRO A 72 -16.26 6.08 7.81
CA PRO A 72 -16.45 5.38 6.54
C PRO A 72 -17.94 5.24 6.21
N ALA A 73 -18.29 5.40 4.94
CA ALA A 73 -19.62 5.21 4.39
C ALA A 73 -19.61 4.00 3.45
N GLY A 74 -20.08 2.86 3.95
CA GLY A 74 -20.13 1.62 3.18
C GLY A 74 -18.79 0.89 3.13
N LYS A 75 -18.54 0.23 1.99
CA LYS A 75 -17.34 -0.59 1.73
C LYS A 75 -16.43 0.08 0.72
N TRP A 76 -15.18 -0.37 0.67
CA TRP A 76 -14.28 -0.06 -0.43
C TRP A 76 -14.88 -0.50 -1.77
N GLN A 77 -14.65 0.33 -2.80
CA GLN A 77 -15.02 0.09 -4.18
C GLN A 77 -13.74 -0.02 -5.01
N LYS A 78 -13.84 -0.61 -6.22
CA LYS A 78 -12.70 -0.82 -7.13
C LYS A 78 -11.54 -1.56 -6.45
N THR A 79 -11.88 -2.60 -5.70
CA THR A 79 -10.92 -3.50 -5.05
C THR A 79 -10.28 -4.42 -6.07
N TYR A 80 -9.07 -4.89 -5.80
CA TYR A 80 -8.37 -5.82 -6.67
C TYR A 80 -8.73 -7.26 -6.32
N GLU A 81 -9.71 -7.82 -7.02
CA GLU A 81 -10.29 -9.14 -6.72
C GLU A 81 -9.40 -10.33 -7.13
N LYS A 82 -8.42 -10.09 -8.01
CA LYS A 82 -7.51 -11.15 -8.51
C LYS A 82 -6.57 -11.66 -7.43
N VAL A 83 -6.22 -10.82 -6.45
CA VAL A 83 -5.38 -11.22 -5.33
C VAL A 83 -6.19 -11.09 -4.06
N LYS A 84 -6.37 -12.22 -3.39
CA LYS A 84 -7.16 -12.33 -2.16
C LYS A 84 -6.28 -12.75 -1.01
N ILE A 85 -6.48 -12.10 0.13
CA ILE A 85 -5.78 -12.41 1.37
C ILE A 85 -6.83 -12.87 2.36
N MET A 86 -6.74 -14.15 2.74
CA MET A 86 -7.76 -14.80 3.56
C MET A 86 -9.18 -14.65 2.98
N GLY A 87 -9.30 -14.69 1.64
CA GLY A 87 -10.57 -14.54 0.93
C GLY A 87 -11.04 -13.10 0.69
N LYS A 88 -10.30 -12.09 1.18
CA LYS A 88 -10.63 -10.67 1.07
C LYS A 88 -9.85 -10.00 -0.05
N SER A 89 -10.49 -9.14 -0.82
CA SER A 89 -9.88 -8.43 -1.94
C SER A 89 -8.89 -7.38 -1.43
N CYS A 90 -7.76 -7.24 -2.13
CA CYS A 90 -6.74 -6.26 -1.78
C CYS A 90 -7.11 -4.86 -2.29
N LEU A 91 -6.59 -3.83 -1.62
CA LEU A 91 -6.73 -2.45 -2.03
C LEU A 91 -5.51 -1.96 -2.82
N THR A 92 -5.75 -1.15 -3.84
CA THR A 92 -4.73 -0.50 -4.69
C THR A 92 -5.03 0.99 -4.82
N GLU A 93 -4.21 1.77 -5.53
CA GLU A 93 -4.39 3.23 -5.71
C GLU A 93 -5.72 3.60 -6.38
N ILE A 94 -6.34 2.66 -7.11
CA ILE A 94 -7.65 2.86 -7.72
C ILE A 94 -8.81 2.56 -6.76
N SER A 95 -8.55 1.95 -5.61
CA SER A 95 -9.57 1.63 -4.63
C SER A 95 -10.08 2.90 -3.94
N GLU A 96 -11.39 3.00 -3.83
CA GLU A 96 -12.10 4.19 -3.35
C GLU A 96 -13.02 3.85 -2.18
N LEU A 97 -13.06 4.72 -1.17
CA LEU A 97 -13.99 4.65 -0.05
C LEU A 97 -14.63 6.03 0.17
N MET A 98 -15.93 6.05 0.43
CA MET A 98 -16.63 7.29 0.77
C MET A 98 -16.58 7.54 2.28
N CYS A 99 -16.47 8.80 2.68
CA CYS A 99 -16.70 9.25 4.05
C CYS A 99 -18.15 9.73 4.17
N THR A 100 -18.79 9.54 5.33
CA THR A 100 -20.17 10.01 5.58
C THR A 100 -20.30 11.53 5.46
N THR A 101 -19.19 12.27 5.65
CA THR A 101 -19.14 13.72 5.45
C THR A 101 -19.17 14.12 3.96
N GLY A 102 -18.96 13.16 3.04
CA GLY A 102 -18.98 13.37 1.58
C GLY A 102 -17.60 13.41 0.92
N GLY A 103 -16.52 13.32 1.70
CA GLY A 103 -15.16 13.20 1.16
C GLY A 103 -14.91 11.83 0.54
N LYS A 104 -14.13 11.79 -0.55
CA LYS A 104 -13.70 10.55 -1.18
C LYS A 104 -12.27 10.22 -0.74
N ILE A 105 -12.04 8.98 -0.34
CA ILE A 105 -10.77 8.47 0.16
C ILE A 105 -10.20 7.48 -0.84
N THR A 106 -8.92 7.61 -1.16
CA THR A 106 -8.17 6.72 -2.04
C THR A 106 -6.91 6.23 -1.35
N ILE A 107 -6.39 5.09 -1.78
CA ILE A 107 -5.05 4.65 -1.41
C ILE A 107 -4.04 5.57 -2.12
N LEU A 108 -3.14 6.20 -1.38
CA LEU A 108 -2.06 7.01 -1.93
C LEU A 108 -0.84 6.15 -2.25
N LYS A 109 -0.51 5.23 -1.35
CA LYS A 109 0.51 4.20 -1.55
C LYS A 109 -0.03 2.92 -0.96
N HIS A 110 -0.24 1.87 -1.76
CA HIS A 110 -0.62 0.55 -1.21
C HIS A 110 0.52 -0.12 -0.43
N GLY A 111 1.73 0.44 -0.52
CA GLY A 111 2.88 0.02 0.28
C GLY A 111 3.60 -1.23 -0.23
N GLN A 112 3.15 -1.78 -1.35
CA GLN A 112 3.85 -2.84 -2.08
C GLN A 112 4.86 -2.19 -3.02
N GLN A 113 6.02 -2.80 -3.14
CA GLN A 113 6.92 -2.56 -4.26
C GLN A 113 6.88 -3.82 -5.12
N SER A 114 6.66 -3.71 -6.43
CA SER A 114 6.87 -4.86 -7.31
C SER A 114 8.36 -5.16 -7.30
N GLU A 115 8.78 -6.12 -6.49
CA GLU A 115 10.14 -6.62 -6.49
C GLU A 115 10.25 -7.67 -7.60
N ILE A 116 11.33 -7.58 -8.37
CA ILE A 116 11.64 -8.64 -9.33
C ILE A 116 11.97 -9.87 -8.49
N SER A 117 11.16 -10.92 -8.62
CA SER A 117 11.42 -12.16 -7.88
C SER A 117 12.75 -12.76 -8.34
N ARG A 118 13.40 -13.53 -7.47
CA ARG A 118 14.64 -14.25 -7.84
C ARG A 118 14.47 -15.11 -9.09
N SER A 119 13.30 -15.74 -9.25
CA SER A 119 13.00 -16.52 -10.46
C SER A 119 12.81 -15.65 -11.70
N GLN A 120 12.29 -14.43 -11.57
CA GLN A 120 12.25 -13.48 -12.68
C GLN A 120 13.66 -13.00 -13.06
N ILE A 121 14.56 -12.83 -12.09
CA ILE A 121 15.97 -12.46 -12.32
C ILE A 121 16.71 -13.60 -13.00
N SER A 122 16.57 -14.84 -12.52
CA SER A 122 17.25 -16.00 -13.08
C SER A 122 16.81 -16.29 -14.53
N ASN A 123 15.51 -16.13 -14.81
CA ASN A 123 14.91 -16.41 -16.13
C ASN A 123 15.03 -15.25 -17.12
N ALA A 124 15.42 -14.04 -16.69
CA ALA A 124 15.59 -12.92 -17.60
C ALA A 124 16.81 -13.12 -18.50
N HIS A 125 16.72 -12.72 -19.77
CA HIS A 125 17.81 -12.87 -20.73
C HIS A 125 18.89 -11.80 -20.49
N THR A 126 20.11 -12.23 -20.15
CA THR A 126 21.20 -11.31 -19.75
C THR A 126 21.47 -10.26 -20.83
N GLN A 127 21.59 -10.67 -22.09
CA GLN A 127 21.90 -9.74 -23.18
C GLN A 127 20.84 -8.65 -23.36
N GLU A 128 19.56 -8.97 -23.13
CA GLU A 128 18.49 -7.95 -23.22
C GLU A 128 18.58 -6.97 -22.05
N GLN A 129 18.84 -7.48 -20.85
CA GLN A 129 18.99 -6.66 -19.66
C GLN A 129 20.23 -5.75 -19.72
N GLN A 130 21.33 -6.20 -20.31
CA GLN A 130 22.52 -5.38 -20.55
C GLN A 130 22.28 -4.28 -21.60
N VAL A 131 21.44 -4.53 -22.61
CA VAL A 131 21.04 -3.50 -23.57
C VAL A 131 20.18 -2.42 -22.91
N TYR A 132 19.23 -2.82 -22.07
CA TYR A 132 18.35 -1.87 -21.37
C TYR A 132 19.03 -1.18 -20.17
N ASN A 133 19.96 -1.87 -19.52
CA ASN A 133 20.63 -1.43 -18.31
C ASN A 133 22.16 -1.61 -18.42
N PRO A 134 22.84 -0.81 -19.27
CA PRO A 134 24.25 -0.98 -19.62
C PRO A 134 25.25 -0.70 -18.49
N VAL A 135 24.77 -0.20 -17.35
CA VAL A 135 25.59 0.05 -16.15
C VAL A 135 25.63 -1.18 -15.24
N VAL A 136 24.65 -2.08 -15.36
CA VAL A 136 24.54 -3.26 -14.52
C VAL A 136 25.11 -4.46 -15.28
N ASP A 137 26.14 -5.08 -14.72
CA ASP A 137 26.53 -6.42 -15.14
C ASP A 137 25.48 -7.42 -14.65
N TYR A 138 24.65 -7.87 -15.57
CA TYR A 138 23.50 -8.70 -15.23
C TYR A 138 23.88 -10.15 -14.92
N ASP A 139 25.05 -10.62 -15.38
CA ASP A 139 25.54 -11.96 -15.02
C ASP A 139 26.08 -11.96 -13.58
N GLU A 140 26.90 -10.96 -13.21
CA GLU A 140 27.34 -10.75 -11.82
C GLU A 140 26.15 -10.60 -10.87
N PHE A 141 25.14 -9.81 -11.28
CA PHE A 141 23.91 -9.62 -10.51
C PHE A 141 23.11 -10.92 -10.29
N LYS A 142 23.10 -11.85 -11.26
CA LYS A 142 22.46 -13.16 -11.09
C LYS A 142 23.21 -14.04 -10.11
N GLU A 143 24.54 -14.02 -10.17
CA GLU A 143 25.41 -14.78 -9.26
C GLU A 143 25.23 -14.30 -7.82
N ASP A 144 25.29 -12.99 -7.58
CA ASP A 144 25.08 -12.39 -6.26
C ASP A 144 23.75 -12.79 -5.61
N ILE A 145 22.68 -12.84 -6.40
CA ILE A 145 21.34 -13.19 -5.91
C ILE A 145 21.20 -14.70 -5.64
N ASN A 146 21.91 -15.53 -6.38
CA ASN A 146 21.94 -16.98 -6.17
C ASN A 146 22.86 -17.38 -5.00
N ASP A 147 23.97 -16.67 -4.76
CA ASP A 147 24.88 -16.96 -3.64
C ASP A 147 24.28 -16.62 -2.28
N GLN A 148 23.40 -15.62 -2.22
CA GLN A 148 22.56 -15.37 -1.03
C GLN A 148 21.63 -16.54 -0.66
N GLN A 149 21.48 -17.57 -1.52
CA GLN A 149 20.68 -18.77 -1.25
C GLN A 149 21.34 -19.72 -0.25
N TYR A 150 22.66 -19.65 -0.05
CA TYR A 150 23.40 -20.60 0.81
C TYR A 150 23.52 -20.16 2.28
N TYR A 151 23.08 -18.93 2.62
CA TYR A 151 23.20 -18.35 3.95
C TYR A 151 21.84 -18.12 4.66
N VAL A 152 20.75 -18.72 4.17
CA VAL A 152 19.41 -18.68 4.79
C VAL A 152 18.98 -20.08 5.24
#